data_AF-A0A5C7DYX2-F1
#
_entry.id   AF-A0A5C7DYX2-F1
#
_cell.length_a   1.000
_cell.length_b   1.000
_cell.length_c   1.000
_cell.angle_alpha   90.00
_cell.angle_beta   90.00
_cell.angle_gamma   90.00
#
_symmetry.space_group_name_H-M   'P 1'
#
loop_
_entity.id
_entity.type
_entity.pdbx_description
1 polymer ?
#
loop_
_entity_poly.entity_id
_entity_poly.type
_entity_poly.pdbx_seq_one_letter_code
_entity_poly.pdbx_strand_id
1 'polypeptide(L)'
;MFSNLKIGTKVVAVVVAVIVLGIGALSTIIAIQSSSILHKEAYKTLETAAFRYRNLIKGYTESVYISLLGAESSVRQIILKEKNINEKEIETILSGIIDTNPWIEYIYFHTNNTSQFQNLNSTYFTQSNKFLMLLYDTDLKGRGGVKLIQAEDRILNQRSVNAALNQRKEGVGRPQIFTIGGRNTLAYNVVVPIVDNNGKTIGIIGALAGLANVQENLTDPSRSVFEGDQRLLLGDNGLLAVHPDANLAGKNITEINPHPSASLMLNLQKNKIDQVFDYTSVAGVKNKAFIATFNLWEGSNDYWSVAVLAPVDSIEEPIDNLIISIAVISIFILLAIASIVFVYINKAVSLRIVNLQNNLLQFFKFINHETKDTILSKDTKNNDELNIMAKAINENITKTKNALEQDTKAVEQ
;
A
#
# COMPACT_ATOMS: atom_id res chain seq x y z
N MET A 1 -41.78 -33.90 5.37
CA MET A 1 -41.85 -32.80 6.38
C MET A 1 -42.78 -31.66 5.95
N PHE A 2 -42.81 -31.24 4.67
CA PHE A 2 -43.68 -30.15 4.19
C PHE A 2 -45.19 -30.47 4.20
N SER A 3 -45.61 -31.73 4.06
CA SER A 3 -47.02 -32.12 3.89
C SER A 3 -47.93 -31.67 5.03
N ASN A 4 -47.44 -31.70 6.28
CA ASN A 4 -48.24 -31.51 7.49
C ASN A 4 -48.26 -30.06 8.02
N LEU A 5 -47.59 -29.12 7.32
CA LEU A 5 -47.56 -27.71 7.73
C LEU A 5 -48.85 -26.99 7.35
N LYS A 6 -49.24 -26.00 8.17
CA LYS A 6 -50.31 -25.05 7.85
C LYS A 6 -50.00 -24.34 6.53
N ILE A 7 -51.04 -24.02 5.76
CA ILE A 7 -50.91 -23.38 4.44
C ILE A 7 -50.05 -22.11 4.52
N GLY A 8 -50.29 -21.24 5.51
CA GLY A 8 -49.50 -20.03 5.71
C GLY A 8 -48.01 -20.32 5.91
N THR A 9 -47.65 -21.32 6.71
CA THR A 9 -46.26 -21.71 6.95
C THR A 9 -45.59 -22.24 5.68
N LYS A 10 -46.31 -23.00 4.84
CA LYS A 10 -45.79 -23.47 3.54
C LYS A 10 -45.44 -22.29 2.63
N VAL A 11 -46.35 -21.32 2.52
CA VAL A 11 -46.14 -20.13 1.68
C VAL A 11 -44.97 -19.30 2.20
N VAL A 12 -44.90 -19.04 3.51
CA VAL A 12 -43.77 -18.31 4.11
C VAL A 12 -42.45 -19.03 3.84
N ALA A 13 -42.39 -20.35 4.02
CA ALA A 13 -41.16 -21.11 3.82
C ALA A 13 -40.65 -21.01 2.37
N VAL A 14 -41.54 -21.10 1.37
CA VAL A 14 -41.18 -20.95 -0.05
C VAL A 14 -40.68 -19.53 -0.34
N VAL A 15 -41.40 -18.50 0.13
CA VAL A 15 -41.03 -17.11 -0.09
C VAL A 15 -39.67 -16.79 0.56
N VAL A 16 -39.48 -17.21 1.81
CA VAL A 16 -38.20 -17.03 2.52
C VAL A 16 -37.07 -17.76 1.80
N ALA A 17 -37.28 -18.98 1.31
CA ALA A 17 -36.26 -19.71 0.56
C ALA A 17 -35.81 -18.96 -0.71
N VAL A 18 -36.74 -18.39 -1.48
CA VAL A 18 -36.41 -17.59 -2.68
C VAL A 18 -35.62 -16.34 -2.29
N ILE A 19 -36.00 -15.67 -1.21
CA ILE A 19 -35.32 -14.45 -0.74
C ILE A 19 -33.92 -14.76 -0.21
N VAL A 20 -33.76 -15.87 0.52
CA VAL A 20 -32.44 -16.36 0.98
C VAL A 20 -31.52 -16.59 -0.22
N LEU A 21 -32.01 -17.26 -1.27
CA LEU A 21 -31.22 -17.50 -2.47
C LEU A 21 -30.84 -16.19 -3.19
N GLY A 22 -31.78 -15.27 -3.33
CA GLY A 22 -31.54 -13.97 -3.98
C GLY A 22 -30.53 -13.11 -3.22
N ILE A 23 -30.72 -12.94 -1.91
CA ILE A 23 -29.81 -12.18 -1.05
C ILE A 23 -28.45 -12.86 -0.96
N GLY A 24 -28.42 -14.19 -0.81
CA GLY A 24 -27.18 -14.95 -0.75
C GLY A 24 -26.34 -14.80 -2.02
N ALA A 25 -26.97 -14.95 -3.19
CA ALA A 25 -26.30 -14.76 -4.48
C ALA A 25 -25.78 -13.33 -4.64
N LEU A 26 -26.62 -12.32 -4.36
CA LEU A 26 -26.22 -10.91 -4.45
C LEU A 26 -25.07 -10.58 -3.49
N SER A 27 -25.17 -11.00 -2.23
CA SER A 27 -24.14 -10.75 -1.20
C SER A 27 -22.81 -11.39 -1.60
N THR A 28 -22.85 -12.60 -2.14
CA THR A 28 -21.66 -13.31 -2.60
C THR A 28 -20.99 -12.59 -3.78
N ILE A 29 -21.79 -12.15 -4.77
CA ILE A 29 -21.28 -11.39 -5.92
C ILE A 29 -20.62 -10.09 -5.45
N ILE A 30 -21.29 -9.34 -4.56
CA ILE A 30 -20.75 -8.09 -4.01
C ILE A 30 -19.45 -8.37 -3.24
N ALA A 31 -19.42 -9.39 -2.37
CA ALA A 31 -18.23 -9.75 -1.61
C ALA A 31 -17.04 -10.09 -2.52
N ILE A 32 -17.25 -10.90 -3.56
CA ILE A 32 -16.20 -11.26 -4.52
C ILE A 32 -15.71 -10.03 -5.29
N GLN A 33 -16.63 -9.20 -5.80
CA GLN A 33 -16.26 -8.01 -6.56
C GLN A 33 -15.52 -6.99 -5.68
N SER A 34 -16.03 -6.72 -4.48
CA SER A 34 -15.39 -5.80 -3.54
C SER A 34 -14.02 -6.30 -3.10
N SER A 35 -13.87 -7.59 -2.77
CA SER A 35 -12.57 -8.18 -2.43
C SER A 35 -11.57 -8.03 -3.58
N SER A 36 -11.99 -8.35 -4.81
CA SER A 36 -11.12 -8.20 -5.99
C SER A 36 -10.69 -6.75 -6.25
N ILE A 37 -11.60 -5.79 -6.08
CA ILE A 37 -11.31 -4.36 -6.25
C ILE A 37 -10.35 -3.87 -5.16
N LEU A 38 -10.59 -4.25 -3.90
CA LEU A 38 -9.75 -3.83 -2.78
C LEU A 38 -8.34 -4.38 -2.86
N HIS A 39 -8.16 -5.65 -3.25
CA HIS A 39 -6.84 -6.20 -3.54
C HIS A 39 -6.09 -5.41 -4.63
N LYS A 40 -6.81 -5.06 -5.71
CA LYS A 40 -6.23 -4.28 -6.81
C LYS A 40 -5.81 -2.88 -6.37
N GLU A 41 -6.64 -2.19 -5.58
CA GLU A 41 -6.31 -0.87 -5.03
C GLU A 41 -5.19 -0.93 -3.99
N ALA A 42 -5.11 -2.01 -3.19
CA ALA A 42 -3.99 -2.22 -2.28
C ALA A 42 -2.67 -2.36 -3.06
N TYR A 43 -2.64 -3.15 -4.14
CA TYR A 43 -1.43 -3.29 -4.96
C TYR A 43 -1.07 -1.99 -5.67
N LYS A 44 -2.05 -1.23 -6.15
CA LYS A 44 -1.83 0.09 -6.76
C LYS A 44 -1.32 1.11 -5.74
N THR A 45 -1.78 1.04 -4.49
CA THR A 45 -1.30 1.88 -3.39
C THR A 45 0.16 1.55 -3.07
N LEU A 46 0.49 0.25 -3.02
CA LEU A 46 1.87 -0.22 -2.82
C LEU A 46 2.81 0.24 -3.95
N GLU A 47 2.38 0.10 -5.20
CA GLU A 47 3.07 0.60 -6.40
C GLU A 47 3.28 2.11 -6.33
N THR A 48 2.23 2.88 -6.04
CA THR A 48 2.30 4.35 -5.94
C THR A 48 3.25 4.78 -4.84
N ALA A 49 3.23 4.10 -3.69
CA ALA A 49 4.17 4.35 -2.60
C ALA A 49 5.61 4.11 -3.04
N ALA A 50 5.89 2.98 -3.70
CA ALA A 50 7.22 2.65 -4.20
C ALA A 50 7.71 3.68 -5.24
N PHE A 51 6.88 4.08 -6.20
CA PHE A 51 7.24 5.10 -7.19
C PHE A 51 7.45 6.48 -6.57
N ARG A 52 6.66 6.86 -5.57
CA ARG A 52 6.84 8.13 -4.84
C ARG A 52 8.23 8.20 -4.23
N TYR A 53 8.65 7.17 -3.50
CA TYR A 53 9.97 7.13 -2.86
C TYR A 53 11.11 6.94 -3.87
N ARG A 54 10.91 6.14 -4.93
CA ARG A 54 11.84 6.03 -6.05
C ARG A 54 12.13 7.41 -6.65
N ASN A 55 11.09 8.17 -6.96
CA ASN A 55 11.24 9.50 -7.58
C ASN A 55 11.88 10.50 -6.63
N LEU A 56 11.54 10.45 -5.34
CA LEU A 56 12.16 11.27 -4.30
C LEU A 56 13.68 11.04 -4.24
N ILE A 57 14.09 9.78 -4.14
CA ILE A 57 15.50 9.40 -4.02
C ILE A 57 16.25 9.66 -5.33
N LYS A 58 15.64 9.37 -6.48
CA LYS A 58 16.20 9.73 -7.80
C LYS A 58 16.50 11.22 -7.89
N GLY A 59 15.59 12.07 -7.41
CA GLY A 59 15.82 13.53 -7.36
C GLY A 59 17.01 13.90 -6.48
N TYR A 60 17.22 13.21 -5.37
CA TYR A 60 18.39 13.43 -4.50
C TYR A 60 19.69 13.03 -5.19
N THR A 61 19.72 11.84 -5.80
CA THR A 61 20.92 11.35 -6.48
C THR A 61 21.27 12.18 -7.71
N GLU A 62 20.27 12.64 -8.46
CA GLU A 62 20.44 13.59 -9.58
C GLU A 62 20.96 14.95 -9.12
N SER A 63 20.44 15.47 -8.00
CA SER A 63 20.89 16.74 -7.44
C SER A 63 22.37 16.71 -7.07
N VAL A 64 22.83 15.64 -6.40
CA VAL A 64 24.26 15.45 -6.07
C VAL A 64 25.11 15.43 -7.34
N TYR A 65 24.69 14.66 -8.35
CA TYR A 65 25.44 14.54 -9.60
C TYR A 65 25.55 15.87 -10.35
N ILE A 66 24.46 16.62 -10.48
CA ILE A 66 24.44 17.93 -11.16
C ILE A 66 25.33 18.93 -10.42
N SER A 67 25.30 18.94 -9.07
CA SER A 67 26.20 19.76 -8.26
C SER A 67 27.68 19.44 -8.54
N LEU A 68 28.03 18.16 -8.68
CA LEU A 68 29.40 17.75 -9.04
C LEU A 68 29.78 18.14 -10.47
N LEU A 69 28.86 18.06 -11.43
CA LEU A 69 29.13 18.55 -12.80
C LEU A 69 29.36 20.06 -12.84
N GLY A 70 28.60 20.83 -12.05
CA GLY A 70 28.82 22.27 -11.90
C GLY A 70 30.20 22.58 -11.31
N ALA A 71 30.58 21.85 -10.24
CA ALA A 71 31.91 21.94 -9.64
C ALA A 71 33.01 21.61 -10.66
N GLU A 72 32.83 20.50 -11.40
CA GLU A 72 33.79 19.99 -12.38
C GLU A 72 34.06 21.07 -13.42
N SER A 73 33.00 21.62 -14.00
CA SER A 73 33.09 22.60 -15.07
C SER A 73 33.82 23.86 -14.61
N SER A 74 33.49 24.39 -13.43
CA SER A 74 34.12 25.59 -12.88
C SER A 74 35.60 25.36 -12.55
N VAL A 75 35.93 24.27 -11.85
CA VAL A 75 37.32 23.95 -11.46
C VAL A 75 38.17 23.62 -12.69
N ARG A 76 37.62 22.91 -13.68
CA ARG A 76 38.30 22.62 -14.95
C ARG A 76 38.71 23.89 -15.67
N GLN A 77 37.84 24.91 -15.71
CA GLN A 77 38.15 26.19 -16.37
C GLN A 77 39.34 26.90 -15.70
N ILE A 78 39.42 26.87 -14.37
CA ILE A 78 40.56 27.42 -13.61
C ILE A 78 41.84 26.67 -13.96
N ILE A 79 41.83 25.33 -13.83
CA ILE A 79 43.02 24.49 -14.06
C ILE A 79 43.56 24.64 -15.49
N LEU A 80 42.69 24.78 -16.49
CA LEU A 80 43.11 24.88 -17.89
C LEU A 80 43.61 26.29 -18.29
N LYS A 81 43.17 27.35 -17.61
CA LYS A 81 43.52 28.74 -17.97
C LYS A 81 44.68 29.29 -17.16
N GLU A 82 44.78 28.90 -15.90
CA GLU A 82 45.68 29.54 -14.95
C GLU A 82 47.00 28.78 -14.80
N LYS A 83 48.10 29.54 -14.82
CA LYS A 83 49.44 28.99 -14.54
C LYS A 83 49.72 28.88 -13.04
N ASN A 84 49.15 29.78 -12.25
CA ASN A 84 49.29 29.88 -10.81
C ASN A 84 47.88 29.91 -10.20
N ILE A 85 47.44 28.76 -9.69
CA ILE A 85 46.09 28.58 -9.15
C ILE A 85 46.09 28.98 -7.68
N ASN A 86 45.12 29.82 -7.30
CA ASN A 86 44.80 30.11 -5.90
C ASN A 86 43.84 29.02 -5.37
N GLU A 87 44.30 28.24 -4.39
CA GLU A 87 43.49 27.17 -3.79
C GLU A 87 42.20 27.69 -3.15
N LYS A 88 42.18 28.95 -2.68
CA LYS A 88 40.98 29.56 -2.09
C LYS A 88 39.85 29.80 -3.09
N GLU A 89 40.16 29.92 -4.37
CA GLU A 89 39.13 30.04 -5.40
C GLU A 89 38.37 28.72 -5.57
N ILE A 90 39.10 27.61 -5.65
CA ILE A 90 38.51 26.26 -5.68
C ILE A 90 37.74 25.98 -4.38
N GLU A 91 38.33 26.31 -3.22
CA GLU A 91 37.68 26.16 -1.92
C GLU A 91 36.35 26.92 -1.87
N THR A 92 36.29 28.14 -2.39
CA THR A 92 35.07 28.96 -2.43
C THR A 92 33.99 28.35 -3.32
N ILE A 93 34.37 27.85 -4.51
CA ILE A 93 33.44 27.17 -5.43
C ILE A 93 32.85 25.92 -4.76
N LEU A 94 33.71 25.06 -4.22
CA LEU A 94 33.25 23.83 -3.58
C LEU A 94 32.43 24.11 -2.33
N SER A 95 32.79 25.15 -1.57
CA SER A 95 32.02 25.59 -0.40
C SER A 95 30.62 26.04 -0.78
N GLY A 96 30.46 26.84 -1.84
CA GLY A 96 29.12 27.25 -2.30
C GLY A 96 28.27 26.08 -2.78
N ILE A 97 28.88 25.06 -3.38
CA ILE A 97 28.16 23.88 -3.91
C ILE A 97 27.69 22.97 -2.77
N ILE A 98 28.55 22.67 -1.80
CA ILE A 98 28.15 21.85 -0.65
C ILE A 98 27.11 22.58 0.21
N ASP A 99 27.28 23.88 0.45
CA ASP A 99 26.36 24.72 1.26
C ASP A 99 24.95 24.88 0.65
N THR A 100 24.82 24.61 -0.65
CA THR A 100 23.54 24.70 -1.36
C THR A 100 22.90 23.35 -1.66
N ASN A 101 23.59 22.25 -1.34
CA ASN A 101 23.10 20.90 -1.58
C ASN A 101 23.04 20.10 -0.26
N PRO A 102 21.85 19.98 0.37
CA PRO A 102 21.69 19.33 1.67
C PRO A 102 21.92 17.80 1.65
N TRP A 103 22.17 17.22 0.46
CA TRP A 103 22.45 15.80 0.27
C TRP A 103 23.95 15.51 0.25
N ILE A 104 24.82 16.52 0.21
CA ILE A 104 26.27 16.38 0.20
C ILE A 104 26.83 16.67 1.59
N GLU A 105 27.40 15.65 2.24
CA GLU A 105 28.04 15.85 3.55
C GLU A 105 29.51 16.24 3.43
N TYR A 106 30.20 15.68 2.43
CA TYR A 106 31.58 16.00 2.13
C TYR A 106 31.73 16.21 0.64
N ILE A 107 32.48 17.23 0.25
CA ILE A 107 32.90 17.45 -1.14
C ILE A 107 34.42 17.53 -1.19
N TYR A 108 35.02 17.01 -2.25
CA TYR A 108 36.45 17.01 -2.38
C TYR A 108 36.95 17.18 -3.80
N PHE A 109 38.14 17.74 -3.91
CA PHE A 109 38.89 17.89 -5.15
C PHE A 109 40.28 17.26 -5.00
N HIS A 110 40.68 16.46 -5.98
CA HIS A 110 41.99 15.85 -6.04
C HIS A 110 42.61 16.03 -7.43
N THR A 111 43.90 16.34 -7.45
CA THR A 111 44.71 16.38 -8.67
C THR A 111 46.12 15.86 -8.36
N ASN A 112 46.75 15.28 -9.38
CA ASN A 112 48.17 14.91 -9.33
C ASN A 112 49.09 16.08 -9.68
N ASN A 113 48.57 17.18 -10.24
CA ASN A 113 49.39 18.32 -10.65
C ASN A 113 49.37 19.44 -9.59
N THR A 114 50.13 19.25 -8.51
CA THR A 114 50.20 20.22 -7.42
C THR A 114 51.13 21.40 -7.70
N SER A 115 51.93 21.32 -8.76
CA SER A 115 52.94 22.35 -9.10
C SER A 115 52.35 23.72 -9.47
N GLN A 116 51.05 23.76 -9.81
CA GLN A 116 50.34 24.99 -10.17
C GLN A 116 49.83 25.78 -8.95
N PHE A 117 49.83 25.20 -7.75
CA PHE A 117 49.28 25.84 -6.55
C PHE A 117 50.36 26.60 -5.76
N GLN A 118 50.00 27.76 -5.21
CA GLN A 118 50.91 28.58 -4.41
C GLN A 118 50.54 28.51 -2.93
N ASN A 119 51.43 27.99 -2.08
CA ASN A 119 51.29 27.91 -0.60
C ASN A 119 50.18 26.97 -0.08
N LEU A 120 50.25 25.69 -0.43
CA LEU A 120 49.39 24.66 0.16
C LEU A 120 49.78 24.36 1.62
N ASN A 121 48.82 24.43 2.53
CA ASN A 121 48.99 23.94 3.91
C ASN A 121 48.84 22.41 4.01
N SER A 122 49.19 21.83 5.15
CA SER A 122 49.16 20.37 5.39
C SER A 122 47.76 19.75 5.37
N THR A 123 46.70 20.55 5.57
CA THR A 123 45.31 20.07 5.60
C THR A 123 44.85 19.59 4.22
N TYR A 124 45.42 20.14 3.14
CA TYR A 124 45.16 19.72 1.76
C TYR A 124 45.89 18.42 1.37
N PHE A 125 46.62 17.77 2.27
CA PHE A 125 47.35 16.55 1.95
C PHE A 125 46.92 15.37 2.81
N THR A 126 46.78 14.21 2.20
CA THR A 126 46.51 12.96 2.92
C THR A 126 47.75 12.48 3.67
N GLN A 127 47.60 11.41 4.46
CA GLN A 127 48.70 10.78 5.19
C GLN A 127 49.83 10.30 4.25
N SER A 128 49.49 9.89 3.03
CA SER A 128 50.44 9.51 1.97
C SER A 128 50.91 10.69 1.12
N ASN A 129 50.75 11.93 1.58
CA ASN A 129 51.17 13.16 0.90
C ASN A 129 50.53 13.37 -0.49
N LYS A 130 49.28 12.90 -0.68
CA LYS A 130 48.51 13.17 -1.90
C LYS A 130 47.63 14.39 -1.68
N PHE A 131 47.60 15.30 -2.65
CA PHE A 131 46.74 16.48 -2.57
C PHE A 131 45.27 16.09 -2.62
N LEU A 132 44.49 16.50 -1.63
CA LEU A 132 43.05 16.31 -1.54
C LEU A 132 42.49 17.48 -0.73
N MET A 133 41.76 18.37 -1.38
CA MET A 133 40.97 19.38 -0.69
C MET A 133 39.67 18.72 -0.24
N LEU A 134 39.46 18.60 1.07
CA LEU A 134 38.28 17.95 1.65
C LEU A 134 37.49 18.95 2.50
N LEU A 135 36.27 19.23 2.05
CA LEU A 135 35.33 20.10 2.75
C LEU A 135 34.21 19.26 3.37
N TYR A 136 33.76 19.68 4.54
CA TYR A 136 32.67 19.08 5.29
C TYR A 136 31.65 20.16 5.64
N ASP A 137 30.37 19.84 5.46
CA ASP A 137 29.29 20.71 5.89
C ASP A 137 28.83 20.36 7.32
N THR A 138 28.91 21.33 8.21
CA THR A 138 28.48 21.20 9.61
C THR A 138 27.00 21.48 9.82
N ASP A 139 26.28 22.05 8.84
CA ASP A 139 24.85 22.34 8.90
C ASP A 139 24.12 22.07 7.57
N LEU A 140 23.77 20.80 7.34
CA LEU A 140 23.03 20.35 6.15
C LEU A 140 21.62 20.96 5.99
N LYS A 141 21.11 21.70 6.99
CA LYS A 141 19.76 22.29 6.98
C LYS A 141 19.78 23.81 6.76
N GLY A 142 20.92 24.45 6.99
CA GLY A 142 21.08 25.90 6.96
C GLY A 142 21.97 26.39 5.82
N ARG A 143 22.31 27.68 5.86
CA ARG A 143 23.40 28.26 5.05
C ARG A 143 24.58 28.56 5.96
N GLY A 144 25.78 28.40 5.41
CA GLY A 144 27.02 28.44 6.16
C GLY A 144 27.32 27.11 6.87
N GLY A 145 28.51 27.01 7.46
CA GLY A 145 28.91 25.80 8.19
C GLY A 145 29.90 24.90 7.43
N VAL A 146 30.41 25.33 6.29
CA VAL A 146 31.44 24.58 5.56
C VAL A 146 32.82 24.75 6.21
N LYS A 147 33.54 23.63 6.40
CA LYS A 147 34.89 23.61 6.95
C LYS A 147 35.84 22.78 6.10
N LEU A 148 37.04 23.30 5.87
CA LEU A 148 38.18 22.49 5.45
C LEU A 148 38.61 21.57 6.60
N ILE A 149 38.69 20.28 6.31
CA ILE A 149 39.08 19.25 7.27
C ILE A 149 40.28 18.46 6.76
N GLN A 150 40.97 17.77 7.67
CA GLN A 150 42.14 16.97 7.32
C GLN A 150 41.79 15.91 6.28
N ALA A 151 42.51 15.94 5.16
CA ALA A 151 42.39 14.97 4.09
C ALA A 151 42.82 13.55 4.52
N GLU A 152 42.13 12.54 4.01
CA GLU A 152 42.40 11.14 4.34
C GLU A 152 42.54 10.25 3.09
N ASP A 153 43.55 9.36 3.07
CA ASP A 153 43.79 8.42 1.98
C ASP A 153 42.59 7.51 1.69
N ARG A 154 41.77 7.21 2.71
CA ARG A 154 40.57 6.37 2.58
C ARG A 154 39.56 6.90 1.55
N ILE A 155 39.55 8.21 1.32
CA ILE A 155 38.68 8.86 0.33
C ILE A 155 39.18 8.52 -1.08
N LEU A 156 40.50 8.60 -1.30
CA LEU A 156 41.12 8.30 -2.59
C LEU A 156 41.17 6.79 -2.89
N ASN A 157 41.14 5.94 -1.87
CA ASN A 157 41.18 4.48 -2.00
C ASN A 157 39.81 3.84 -2.34
N GLN A 158 38.79 4.64 -2.67
CA GLN A 158 37.47 4.15 -3.04
C GLN A 158 37.43 3.63 -4.49
N ARG A 159 36.59 2.62 -4.75
CA ARG A 159 36.37 2.07 -6.10
C ARG A 159 35.89 3.14 -7.10
N SER A 160 35.08 4.09 -6.63
CA SER A 160 34.55 5.20 -7.43
C SER A 160 35.63 6.16 -7.88
N VAL A 161 36.60 6.46 -7.01
CA VAL A 161 37.77 7.28 -7.36
C VAL A 161 38.62 6.60 -8.42
N ASN A 162 38.84 5.29 -8.28
CA ASN A 162 39.57 4.51 -9.28
C ASN A 162 38.87 4.51 -10.65
N ALA A 163 37.55 4.42 -10.69
CA ALA A 163 36.78 4.52 -11.93
C ALA A 163 36.98 5.88 -12.62
N ALA A 164 36.88 6.99 -11.88
CA ALA A 164 37.09 8.33 -12.42
C ALA A 164 38.53 8.57 -12.91
N LEU A 165 39.54 8.23 -12.09
CA LEU A 165 40.93 8.48 -12.43
C LEU A 165 41.42 7.60 -13.60
N ASN A 166 41.13 6.30 -13.57
CA ASN A 166 41.76 5.34 -14.47
C ASN A 166 40.85 4.92 -15.65
N GLN A 167 39.53 4.88 -15.45
CA GLN A 167 38.58 4.47 -16.49
C GLN A 167 37.93 5.66 -17.22
N ARG A 168 38.16 6.88 -16.74
CA ARG A 168 37.64 8.15 -17.30
C ARG A 168 36.11 8.18 -17.38
N LYS A 169 35.46 7.59 -16.37
CA LYS A 169 34.00 7.53 -16.24
C LYS A 169 33.59 7.96 -14.85
N GLU A 170 32.37 8.42 -14.71
CA GLU A 170 31.75 8.65 -13.41
C GLU A 170 31.89 7.40 -12.53
N GLY A 171 32.19 7.62 -11.25
CA GLY A 171 32.38 6.56 -10.28
C GLY A 171 31.31 6.62 -9.20
N VAL A 172 30.64 5.49 -8.96
CA VAL A 172 29.69 5.31 -7.84
C VAL A 172 30.22 4.29 -6.84
N GLY A 173 30.35 4.75 -5.60
CA GLY A 173 30.70 3.94 -4.45
C GLY A 173 29.47 3.25 -3.89
N ARG A 174 29.69 2.11 -3.24
CA ARG A 174 28.62 1.45 -2.49
C ARG A 174 28.22 2.32 -1.27
N PRO A 175 26.93 2.38 -0.91
CA PRO A 175 26.49 2.85 0.39
C PRO A 175 27.22 2.13 1.54
N GLN A 176 27.82 2.89 2.45
CA GLN A 176 28.51 2.36 3.63
C GLN A 176 28.71 3.44 4.69
N ILE A 177 29.10 3.03 5.88
CA ILE A 177 29.51 3.96 6.94
C ILE A 177 30.96 4.41 6.67
N PHE A 178 31.17 5.72 6.54
CA PHE A 178 32.48 6.35 6.48
C PHE A 178 32.83 6.95 7.83
N THR A 179 34.01 6.63 8.36
CA THR A 179 34.58 7.33 9.52
C THR A 179 35.58 8.36 9.02
N ILE A 180 35.28 9.66 9.17
CA ILE A 180 36.13 10.77 8.72
C ILE A 180 36.27 11.75 9.87
N GLY A 181 37.51 12.10 10.24
CA GLY A 181 37.77 12.99 11.37
C GLY A 181 37.12 12.52 12.69
N GLY A 182 37.00 11.20 12.88
CA GLY A 182 36.35 10.59 14.05
C GLY A 182 34.82 10.56 14.02
N ARG A 183 34.18 11.05 12.94
CA ARG A 183 32.71 11.06 12.77
C ARG A 183 32.28 9.95 11.83
N ASN A 184 31.23 9.24 12.19
CA ASN A 184 30.61 8.23 11.33
C ASN A 184 29.47 8.86 10.53
N THR A 185 29.48 8.67 9.22
CA THR A 185 28.38 9.05 8.32
C THR A 185 27.97 7.87 7.45
N LEU A 186 26.67 7.64 7.29
CA LEU A 186 26.14 6.70 6.30
C LEU A 186 26.02 7.45 4.98
N ALA A 187 26.87 7.12 4.02
CA ALA A 187 26.95 7.84 2.75
C ALA A 187 27.29 6.91 1.59
N TYR A 188 27.25 7.44 0.38
CA TYR A 188 27.82 6.82 -0.81
C TYR A 188 28.67 7.85 -1.56
N ASN A 189 29.71 7.38 -2.24
CA ASN A 189 30.65 8.27 -2.92
C ASN A 189 30.27 8.43 -4.40
N VAL A 190 30.16 9.66 -4.88
CA VAL A 190 29.96 9.98 -6.31
C VAL A 190 31.17 10.78 -6.79
N VAL A 191 31.76 10.39 -7.92
CA VAL A 191 33.00 11.00 -8.42
C VAL A 191 32.89 11.30 -9.90
N VAL A 192 33.24 12.51 -10.30
CA VAL A 192 33.30 12.98 -11.68
C VAL A 192 34.76 13.26 -12.06
N PRO A 193 35.26 12.75 -13.19
CA PRO A 193 36.59 13.05 -13.67
C PRO A 193 36.67 14.46 -14.27
N ILE A 194 37.76 15.18 -13.97
CA ILE A 194 38.14 16.40 -14.67
C ILE A 194 39.07 16.02 -15.81
N VAL A 195 38.68 16.31 -17.05
CA VAL A 195 39.47 15.97 -18.24
C VAL A 195 40.01 17.22 -18.94
N ASP A 196 41.22 17.12 -19.49
CA ASP A 196 41.79 18.17 -20.33
C ASP A 196 41.21 18.13 -21.76
N ASN A 197 41.61 19.10 -22.59
CA ASN A 197 41.18 19.20 -23.98
C ASN A 197 41.59 17.99 -24.86
N ASN A 198 42.51 17.15 -24.38
CA ASN A 198 42.97 15.93 -25.05
C ASN A 198 42.29 14.66 -24.50
N GLY A 199 41.34 14.80 -23.57
CA GLY A 199 40.64 13.70 -22.93
C GLY A 199 41.47 12.94 -21.89
N LYS A 200 42.55 13.53 -21.38
CA LYS A 200 43.34 12.99 -20.26
C LYS A 200 42.75 13.48 -18.93
N THR A 201 42.56 12.58 -17.97
CA THR A 201 42.14 12.95 -16.61
C THR A 201 43.25 13.74 -15.91
N ILE A 202 42.93 14.96 -15.48
CA ILE A 202 43.84 15.88 -14.77
C ILE A 202 43.45 16.08 -13.31
N GLY A 203 42.28 15.59 -12.90
CA GLY A 203 41.81 15.60 -11.52
C GLY A 203 40.46 14.93 -11.40
N ILE A 204 39.87 15.01 -10.21
CA ILE A 204 38.52 14.54 -9.92
C ILE A 204 37.85 15.51 -8.95
N ILE A 205 36.53 15.56 -9.03
CA ILE A 205 35.69 16.09 -7.96
C ILE A 205 34.80 14.95 -7.48
N GLY A 206 34.69 14.78 -6.17
CA GLY A 206 33.77 13.81 -5.61
C GLY A 206 33.03 14.35 -4.41
N ALA A 207 31.95 13.66 -4.06
CA ALA A 207 31.13 13.95 -2.91
C ALA A 207 30.74 12.66 -2.19
N LEU A 208 30.76 12.73 -0.86
CA LEU A 208 30.04 11.76 -0.02
C LEU A 208 28.63 12.29 0.18
N ALA A 209 27.69 11.66 -0.51
CA ALA A 209 26.29 11.98 -0.41
C ALA A 209 25.67 11.23 0.78
N GLY A 210 25.12 12.00 1.72
CA GLY A 210 24.55 11.51 2.97
C GLY A 210 23.24 10.77 2.75
N LEU A 211 23.06 9.65 3.46
CA LEU A 211 21.84 8.85 3.43
C LEU A 211 21.02 8.99 4.72
N ALA A 212 21.45 9.78 5.69
CA ALA A 212 20.73 9.96 6.96
C ALA A 212 19.31 10.50 6.74
N ASN A 213 19.15 11.55 5.93
CA ASN A 213 17.84 12.11 5.58
C ASN A 213 17.00 11.12 4.75
N VAL A 214 17.65 10.31 3.90
CA VAL A 214 16.96 9.26 3.13
C VAL A 214 16.42 8.18 4.07
N GLN A 215 17.23 7.77 5.05
CA GLN A 215 16.85 6.83 6.09
C GLN A 215 15.68 7.37 6.90
N GLU A 216 15.76 8.61 7.40
CA GLU A 216 14.67 9.25 8.14
C GLU A 216 13.36 9.25 7.34
N ASN A 217 13.39 9.66 6.07
CA ASN A 217 12.18 9.69 5.23
C ASN A 217 11.61 8.30 4.91
N LEU A 218 12.47 7.30 4.72
CA LEU A 218 12.01 5.93 4.45
C LEU A 218 11.51 5.21 5.70
N THR A 219 12.01 5.55 6.89
CA THR A 219 11.61 4.88 8.13
C THR A 219 10.57 5.65 8.94
N ASP A 220 10.21 6.88 8.53
CA ASP A 220 9.18 7.71 9.16
C ASP A 220 7.81 7.00 9.17
N PRO A 221 7.26 6.66 10.36
CA PRO A 221 5.97 5.99 10.50
C PRO A 221 4.79 6.80 9.96
N SER A 222 4.87 8.13 9.96
CA SER A 222 3.77 8.99 9.48
C SER A 222 3.48 8.85 7.99
N ARG A 223 4.41 8.24 7.25
CA ARG A 223 4.32 8.02 5.80
C ARG A 223 3.96 6.58 5.41
N SER A 224 3.62 5.78 6.42
CA SER A 224 3.13 4.41 6.26
C SER A 224 1.82 4.41 5.47
N VAL A 225 1.72 3.49 4.50
CA VAL A 225 0.49 3.30 3.70
C VAL A 225 -0.29 2.05 4.10
N PHE A 226 0.37 1.13 4.80
CA PHE A 226 -0.23 -0.05 5.43
C PHE A 226 0.39 -0.23 6.80
N GLU A 227 -0.41 -0.68 7.77
CA GLU A 227 0.12 -0.94 9.11
C GLU A 227 1.28 -1.94 9.07
N GLY A 228 2.42 -1.55 9.66
CA GLY A 228 3.63 -2.37 9.66
C GLY A 228 4.39 -2.40 8.33
N ASP A 229 4.08 -1.51 7.39
CA ASP A 229 4.82 -1.43 6.13
C ASP A 229 6.31 -1.12 6.33
N GLN A 230 7.14 -1.64 5.44
CA GLN A 230 8.57 -1.42 5.43
C GLN A 230 9.00 -0.84 4.10
N ARG A 231 9.95 0.10 4.14
CA ARG A 231 10.51 0.76 2.96
C ARG A 231 12.01 0.56 2.98
N LEU A 232 12.53 -0.06 1.93
CA LEU A 232 13.93 -0.41 1.78
C LEU A 232 14.54 0.38 0.63
N LEU A 233 15.81 0.78 0.79
CA LEU A 233 16.64 1.22 -0.32
C LEU A 233 17.68 0.14 -0.60
N LEU A 234 17.69 -0.36 -1.83
CA LEU A 234 18.60 -1.37 -2.31
C LEU A 234 19.60 -0.70 -3.24
N GLY A 235 20.88 -0.75 -2.84
CA GLY A 235 22.01 -0.54 -3.73
C GLY A 235 22.13 -1.67 -4.76
N ASP A 236 23.17 -1.59 -5.59
CA ASP A 236 23.49 -2.64 -6.57
C ASP A 236 23.66 -4.01 -5.91
N ASN A 237 23.25 -5.06 -6.64
CA ASN A 237 23.32 -6.46 -6.23
C ASN A 237 22.69 -6.76 -4.85
N GLY A 238 21.59 -6.10 -4.49
CA GLY A 238 20.82 -6.40 -3.28
C GLY A 238 21.45 -5.88 -1.98
N LEU A 239 22.44 -4.98 -2.06
CA LEU A 239 23.00 -4.31 -0.89
C LEU A 239 21.92 -3.45 -0.22
N LEU A 240 21.66 -3.63 1.07
CA LEU A 240 20.72 -2.79 1.81
C LEU A 240 21.39 -1.46 2.16
N ALA A 241 21.04 -0.40 1.44
CA ALA A 241 21.51 0.94 1.72
C ALA A 241 20.73 1.56 2.90
N VAL A 242 19.41 1.32 2.96
CA VAL A 242 18.53 1.74 4.05
C VAL A 242 17.58 0.60 4.40
N HIS A 243 17.42 0.35 5.70
CA HIS A 243 16.49 -0.62 6.25
C HIS A 243 15.91 -0.09 7.59
N PRO A 244 14.62 -0.35 7.93
CA PRO A 244 14.03 0.07 9.20
C PRO A 244 14.81 -0.41 10.44
N ASP A 245 15.26 -1.67 10.43
CA ASP A 245 16.31 -2.14 11.35
C ASP A 245 17.69 -1.70 10.84
N ALA A 246 18.28 -0.72 11.53
CA ALA A 246 19.59 -0.16 11.20
C ALA A 246 20.72 -1.19 11.25
N ASN A 247 20.58 -2.31 11.97
CA ASN A 247 21.59 -3.37 12.03
C ASN A 247 21.69 -4.19 10.73
N LEU A 248 20.72 -4.03 9.83
CA LEU A 248 20.69 -4.70 8.54
C LEU A 248 21.25 -3.84 7.40
N ALA A 249 21.42 -2.54 7.63
CA ALA A 249 22.07 -1.65 6.66
C ALA A 249 23.52 -2.10 6.39
N GLY A 250 23.93 -2.03 5.13
CA GLY A 250 25.25 -2.45 4.64
C GLY A 250 25.41 -3.95 4.38
N LYS A 251 24.39 -4.78 4.68
CA LYS A 251 24.41 -6.22 4.39
C LYS A 251 23.73 -6.54 3.05
N ASN A 252 24.05 -7.68 2.46
CA ASN A 252 23.32 -8.14 1.27
C ASN A 252 21.98 -8.78 1.68
N ILE A 253 20.90 -8.48 0.96
CA ILE A 253 19.57 -9.02 1.25
C ILE A 253 19.52 -10.54 1.21
N THR A 254 20.25 -11.19 0.29
CA THR A 254 20.25 -12.66 0.16
C THR A 254 21.12 -13.35 1.22
N GLU A 255 22.07 -12.63 1.82
CA GLU A 255 22.87 -13.14 2.94
C GLU A 255 22.06 -13.18 4.24
N ILE A 256 21.19 -12.18 4.45
CA ILE A 256 20.40 -12.06 5.68
C ILE A 256 19.01 -12.70 5.58
N ASN A 257 18.50 -12.92 4.36
CA ASN A 257 17.21 -13.52 4.11
C ASN A 257 17.35 -14.73 3.17
N PRO A 258 17.39 -15.96 3.70
CA PRO A 258 17.55 -17.17 2.88
C PRO A 258 16.27 -17.56 2.14
N HIS A 259 15.13 -16.87 2.38
CA HIS A 259 13.87 -17.19 1.72
C HIS A 259 13.95 -16.93 0.20
N PRO A 260 13.37 -17.79 -0.67
CA PRO A 260 13.45 -17.63 -2.13
C PRO A 260 12.98 -16.28 -2.67
N SER A 261 12.09 -15.59 -1.94
CA SER A 261 11.61 -14.25 -2.31
C SER A 261 12.70 -13.18 -2.30
N ALA A 262 13.77 -13.33 -1.50
CA ALA A 262 14.91 -12.42 -1.53
C ALA A 262 15.69 -12.55 -2.85
N SER A 263 15.89 -13.78 -3.32
CA SER A 263 16.48 -14.05 -4.64
C SER A 263 15.61 -13.55 -5.78
N LEU A 264 14.28 -13.65 -5.65
CA LEU A 264 13.34 -13.07 -6.61
C LEU A 264 13.48 -11.54 -6.65
N MET A 265 13.51 -10.86 -5.49
CA MET A 265 13.72 -9.41 -5.43
C MET A 265 15.01 -8.97 -6.12
N LEU A 266 16.11 -9.70 -5.90
CA LEU A 266 17.39 -9.45 -6.57
C LEU A 266 17.31 -9.65 -8.10
N ASN A 267 16.59 -10.67 -8.56
CA ASN A 267 16.37 -10.90 -9.99
C ASN A 267 15.57 -9.76 -10.64
N LEU A 268 14.51 -9.30 -9.98
CA LEU A 268 13.69 -8.18 -10.44
C LEU A 268 14.50 -6.88 -10.51
N GLN A 269 15.30 -6.59 -9.49
CA GLN A 269 16.25 -5.47 -9.49
C GLN A 269 17.21 -5.55 -10.68
N LYS A 270 17.89 -6.70 -10.87
CA LYS A 270 18.90 -6.88 -11.93
C LYS A 270 18.30 -6.72 -13.33
N ASN A 271 17.08 -7.21 -13.54
CA ASN A 271 16.39 -7.11 -14.82
C ASN A 271 15.58 -5.82 -14.97
N LYS A 272 15.60 -4.94 -13.96
CA LYS A 272 14.83 -3.68 -13.92
C LYS A 272 13.33 -3.89 -14.17
N ILE A 273 12.78 -4.97 -13.59
CA ILE A 273 11.36 -5.31 -13.69
C ILE A 273 10.66 -4.78 -12.44
N ASP A 274 9.83 -3.76 -12.65
CA ASP A 274 9.01 -3.18 -11.60
C ASP A 274 7.69 -3.94 -11.51
N GLN A 275 7.44 -4.62 -10.39
CA GLN A 275 6.20 -5.39 -10.20
C GLN A 275 5.91 -5.67 -8.73
N VAL A 276 4.66 -6.06 -8.46
CA VAL A 276 4.24 -6.66 -7.19
C VAL A 276 4.61 -8.15 -7.14
N PHE A 277 5.04 -8.64 -5.97
CA PHE A 277 5.37 -10.04 -5.73
C PHE A 277 5.23 -10.41 -4.25
N ASP A 278 5.21 -11.70 -3.96
CA ASP A 278 5.19 -12.20 -2.58
C ASP A 278 6.59 -12.16 -1.97
N TYR A 279 6.68 -11.61 -0.77
CA TYR A 279 7.94 -11.50 -0.04
C TYR A 279 7.79 -11.91 1.42
N THR A 280 8.69 -12.76 1.91
CA THR A 280 8.79 -13.06 3.34
C THR A 280 9.96 -12.30 3.92
N SER A 281 9.72 -11.50 4.96
CA SER A 281 10.74 -10.69 5.61
C SER A 281 11.72 -11.55 6.43
N VAL A 282 12.83 -10.96 6.86
CA VAL A 282 13.81 -11.62 7.76
C VAL A 282 13.13 -12.10 9.05
N ALA A 283 12.10 -11.39 9.51
CA ALA A 283 11.31 -11.76 10.68
C ALA A 283 10.26 -12.87 10.41
N GLY A 284 10.18 -13.39 9.18
CA GLY A 284 9.21 -14.42 8.80
C GLY A 284 7.81 -13.88 8.47
N VAL A 285 7.62 -12.56 8.42
CA VAL A 285 6.31 -11.95 8.10
C VAL A 285 6.05 -12.07 6.60
N LYS A 286 4.85 -12.53 6.23
CA LYS A 286 4.40 -12.57 4.84
C LYS A 286 3.97 -11.18 4.40
N ASN A 287 4.51 -10.73 3.29
CA ASN A 287 4.26 -9.42 2.72
C ASN A 287 3.91 -9.54 1.23
N LYS A 288 3.14 -8.57 0.74
CA LYS A 288 3.19 -8.16 -0.66
C LYS A 288 4.26 -7.08 -0.77
N ALA A 289 5.15 -7.22 -1.73
CA ALA A 289 6.21 -6.26 -2.00
C ALA A 289 6.07 -5.68 -3.40
N PHE A 290 6.39 -4.40 -3.56
CA PHE A 290 6.60 -3.78 -4.87
C PHE A 290 8.03 -3.25 -4.92
N ILE A 291 8.76 -3.60 -5.98
CA ILE A 291 10.11 -3.08 -6.24
C ILE A 291 10.06 -2.10 -7.41
N ALA A 292 10.72 -0.95 -7.24
CA ALA A 292 10.80 0.10 -8.24
C ALA A 292 12.27 0.49 -8.46
N THR A 293 12.80 0.17 -9.64
CA THR A 293 14.22 0.34 -9.98
C THR A 293 14.45 1.63 -10.78
N PHE A 294 15.57 2.29 -10.53
CA PHE A 294 15.93 3.54 -11.20
C PHE A 294 17.45 3.66 -11.38
N ASN A 295 17.87 4.30 -12.47
CA ASN A 295 19.24 4.76 -12.61
C ASN A 295 19.45 5.99 -11.72
N LEU A 296 20.64 6.13 -11.13
CA LEU A 296 20.93 7.22 -10.18
C LEU A 296 20.84 8.62 -10.81
N TRP A 297 21.07 8.72 -12.10
CA TRP A 297 20.82 9.90 -12.92
C TRP A 297 20.66 9.46 -14.38
N GLU A 298 20.26 10.39 -15.24
CA GLU A 298 20.13 10.13 -16.68
C GLU A 298 21.50 9.77 -17.30
N GLY A 299 21.57 8.63 -17.99
CA GLY A 299 22.81 8.11 -18.56
C GLY A 299 23.67 7.26 -17.62
N SER A 300 23.35 7.19 -16.32
CA SER A 300 24.04 6.30 -15.38
C SER A 300 23.81 4.82 -15.70
N ASN A 301 24.87 4.02 -15.62
CA ASN A 301 24.78 2.56 -15.61
C ASN A 301 24.54 1.99 -14.21
N ASP A 302 24.85 2.76 -13.15
CA ASP A 302 24.53 2.41 -11.78
C ASP A 302 23.04 2.68 -11.51
N TYR A 303 22.40 1.72 -10.84
CA TYR A 303 20.98 1.71 -10.55
C TYR A 303 20.72 1.20 -9.14
N TRP A 304 19.70 1.77 -8.50
CA TRP A 304 19.19 1.36 -7.19
C TRP A 304 17.71 1.00 -7.31
N SER A 305 17.17 0.41 -6.25
CA SER A 305 15.75 0.10 -6.17
C SER A 305 15.17 0.52 -4.84
N VAL A 306 13.95 1.02 -4.85
CA VAL A 306 13.14 1.14 -3.65
C VAL A 306 12.20 -0.07 -3.60
N ALA A 307 12.13 -0.73 -2.45
CA ALA A 307 11.14 -1.76 -2.20
C ALA A 307 10.20 -1.32 -1.08
N VAL A 308 8.90 -1.43 -1.30
CA VAL A 308 7.88 -1.23 -0.26
C VAL A 308 7.22 -2.56 0.01
N LEU A 309 7.14 -2.93 1.28
CA LEU A 309 6.64 -4.21 1.76
C LEU A 309 5.43 -3.92 2.66
N ALA A 310 4.29 -4.53 2.35
CA ALA A 310 3.09 -4.43 3.16
C ALA A 310 2.74 -5.83 3.71
N PRO A 311 2.56 -5.98 5.03
CA PRO A 311 2.12 -7.24 5.63
C PRO A 311 0.80 -7.68 5.01
N VAL A 312 0.68 -8.97 4.69
CA VAL A 312 -0.55 -9.53 4.10
C VAL A 312 -1.75 -9.23 5.01
N ASP A 313 -1.60 -9.43 6.32
CA ASP A 313 -2.67 -9.20 7.30
C ASP A 313 -3.19 -7.74 7.27
N SER A 314 -2.31 -6.76 7.06
CA SER A 314 -2.70 -5.34 6.95
C SER A 314 -3.49 -5.01 5.68
N ILE A 315 -3.31 -5.81 4.63
CA ILE A 315 -4.07 -5.71 3.38
C ILE A 315 -5.42 -6.41 3.52
N GLU A 316 -5.44 -7.59 4.16
CA GLU A 316 -6.63 -8.43 4.30
C GLU A 316 -7.61 -7.90 5.36
N GLU A 317 -7.14 -7.32 6.47
CA GLU A 317 -8.01 -6.84 7.56
C GLU A 317 -9.17 -5.93 7.09
N PRO A 318 -8.95 -4.85 6.31
CA PRO A 318 -10.07 -4.04 5.81
C PRO A 318 -11.01 -4.82 4.87
N ILE A 319 -10.49 -5.82 4.16
CA ILE A 319 -11.27 -6.66 3.23
C ILE A 319 -12.15 -7.62 4.02
N ASP A 320 -11.59 -8.29 5.02
CA ASP A 320 -12.29 -9.21 5.91
C ASP A 320 -13.38 -8.47 6.68
N ASN A 321 -13.08 -7.28 7.22
CA ASN A 321 -14.07 -6.45 7.91
C ASN A 321 -15.24 -6.06 6.99
N LEU A 322 -14.97 -5.75 5.72
CA LEU A 322 -16.03 -5.48 4.74
C LEU A 322 -16.88 -6.74 4.48
N ILE A 323 -16.25 -7.89 4.25
CA ILE A 323 -16.95 -9.16 3.98
C ILE A 323 -17.82 -9.57 5.18
N ILE A 324 -17.29 -9.45 6.39
CA ILE A 324 -18.03 -9.71 7.63
C ILE A 324 -19.22 -8.74 7.74
N SER A 325 -19.01 -7.45 7.44
CA SER A 325 -20.09 -6.46 7.47
C SER A 325 -21.20 -6.79 6.47
N ILE A 326 -20.84 -7.16 5.23
CA ILE A 326 -21.80 -7.62 4.22
C ILE A 326 -22.57 -8.83 4.74
N ALA A 327 -21.90 -9.83 5.30
CA ALA A 327 -22.55 -11.04 5.80
C ALA A 327 -23.53 -10.74 6.96
N VAL A 328 -23.11 -9.93 7.94
CA VAL A 328 -23.95 -9.55 9.09
C VAL A 328 -25.18 -8.76 8.64
N ILE A 329 -25.00 -7.77 7.76
CA ILE A 329 -26.10 -6.97 7.22
C ILE A 329 -27.07 -7.85 6.43
N SER A 330 -26.57 -8.76 5.59
CA SER A 330 -27.41 -9.66 4.81
C SER A 330 -28.23 -10.61 5.69
N ILE A 331 -27.65 -11.15 6.76
CA ILE A 331 -28.38 -11.97 7.75
C ILE A 331 -29.47 -11.14 8.43
N PHE A 332 -29.15 -9.92 8.86
CA PHE A 332 -30.11 -9.03 9.50
C PHE A 332 -31.30 -8.71 8.59
N ILE A 333 -31.04 -8.36 7.32
CA ILE A 333 -32.08 -8.08 6.32
C ILE A 333 -32.94 -9.33 6.08
N LEU A 334 -32.33 -10.50 5.98
CA LEU A 334 -33.04 -11.77 5.77
C LEU A 334 -34.00 -12.06 6.94
N LEU A 335 -33.54 -11.90 8.18
CA LEU A 335 -34.38 -12.07 9.37
C LEU A 335 -35.52 -11.04 9.42
N ALA A 336 -35.24 -9.79 9.09
CA ALA A 336 -36.25 -8.72 9.05
C ALA A 336 -37.35 -9.05 8.01
N ILE A 337 -36.96 -9.41 6.78
CA ILE A 337 -37.89 -9.77 5.72
C ILE A 337 -38.68 -11.03 6.09
N ALA A 338 -38.03 -12.06 6.62
CA ALA A 338 -38.69 -13.29 7.04
C ALA A 338 -39.75 -13.01 8.12
N SER A 339 -39.44 -12.15 9.10
CA SER A 339 -40.37 -11.72 10.14
C SER A 339 -41.56 -10.97 9.57
N ILE A 340 -41.34 -9.99 8.68
CA ILE A 340 -42.40 -9.21 8.02
C ILE A 340 -43.30 -10.13 7.19
N VAL A 341 -42.73 -10.99 6.36
CA VAL A 341 -43.48 -11.94 5.52
C VAL A 341 -44.28 -12.91 6.39
N PHE A 342 -43.69 -13.43 7.47
CA PHE A 342 -44.39 -14.31 8.40
C PHE A 342 -45.60 -13.63 9.04
N VAL A 343 -45.43 -12.43 9.59
CA VAL A 343 -46.51 -11.65 10.21
C VAL A 343 -47.60 -11.34 9.18
N TYR A 344 -47.21 -10.92 7.98
CA TYR A 344 -48.14 -10.57 6.91
C TYR A 344 -48.95 -11.79 6.46
N ILE A 345 -48.31 -12.90 6.06
CA ILE A 345 -48.99 -14.11 5.60
C ILE A 345 -49.87 -14.70 6.70
N ASN A 346 -49.40 -14.71 7.96
CA ASN A 346 -50.18 -15.24 9.06
C ASN A 346 -51.47 -14.45 9.28
N LYS A 347 -51.41 -13.11 9.27
CA LYS A 347 -52.58 -12.24 9.45
C LYS A 347 -53.49 -12.18 8.23
N ALA A 348 -52.92 -11.95 7.05
CA ALA A 348 -53.67 -11.70 5.82
C ALA A 348 -54.30 -12.98 5.24
N VAL A 349 -53.66 -14.14 5.43
CA VAL A 349 -54.08 -15.40 4.82
C VAL A 349 -54.40 -16.45 5.87
N SER A 350 -53.44 -16.84 6.70
CA SER A 350 -53.59 -18.04 7.55
C SER A 350 -54.73 -17.93 8.56
N LEU A 351 -54.82 -16.82 9.30
CA LEU A 351 -55.87 -16.62 10.30
C LEU A 351 -57.27 -16.58 9.68
N ARG A 352 -57.40 -15.91 8.52
CA ARG A 352 -58.68 -15.78 7.81
C ARG A 352 -59.16 -17.11 7.24
N ILE A 353 -58.26 -17.94 6.72
CA ILE A 353 -58.59 -19.31 6.29
C ILE A 353 -59.06 -20.16 7.49
N VAL A 354 -58.36 -20.09 8.62
CA VAL A 354 -58.76 -20.83 9.84
C VAL A 354 -60.12 -20.36 10.37
N ASN A 355 -60.38 -19.05 10.35
CA ASN A 355 -61.68 -18.51 10.73
C ASN A 355 -62.79 -19.03 9.81
N LEU A 356 -62.60 -18.98 8.49
CA LEU A 356 -63.55 -19.51 7.52
C LEU A 356 -63.79 -21.02 7.71
N GLN A 357 -62.74 -21.80 7.93
CA GLN A 357 -62.84 -23.22 8.24
C GLN A 357 -63.69 -23.46 9.49
N ASN A 358 -63.43 -22.72 10.58
CA ASN A 358 -64.19 -22.86 11.82
C ASN A 358 -65.66 -22.47 11.65
N ASN A 359 -65.96 -21.42 10.89
CA ASN A 359 -67.34 -21.00 10.61
C ASN A 359 -68.10 -22.10 9.84
N LEU A 360 -67.46 -22.69 8.82
CA LEU A 360 -68.05 -23.79 8.05
C LEU A 360 -68.28 -25.03 8.92
N LEU A 361 -67.31 -25.40 9.77
CA LEU A 361 -67.47 -26.54 10.68
C LEU A 361 -68.61 -26.31 11.69
N GLN A 362 -68.77 -25.09 12.20
CA GLN A 362 -69.90 -24.76 13.07
C GLN A 362 -71.24 -24.81 12.33
N PHE A 363 -71.28 -24.35 11.09
CA PHE A 363 -72.48 -24.46 10.27
C PHE A 363 -72.88 -25.91 10.01
N PHE A 364 -71.93 -26.81 9.74
CA PHE A 364 -72.24 -28.23 9.60
C PHE A 364 -72.77 -28.85 10.88
N LYS A 365 -72.21 -28.48 12.05
CA LYS A 365 -72.76 -28.90 13.35
C LYS A 365 -74.20 -28.42 13.56
N PHE A 366 -74.50 -27.19 13.13
CA PHE A 366 -75.86 -26.64 13.17
C PHE A 366 -76.81 -27.45 12.29
N ILE A 367 -76.44 -27.74 11.02
CA ILE A 367 -77.26 -28.58 10.12
C ILE A 367 -77.47 -29.99 10.71
N ASN A 368 -76.45 -30.55 11.36
CA ASN A 368 -76.54 -31.87 11.99
C ASN A 368 -77.28 -31.85 13.35
N HIS A 369 -77.86 -30.71 13.74
CA HIS A 369 -78.54 -30.52 15.02
C HIS A 369 -77.65 -30.75 16.26
N GLU A 370 -76.32 -30.73 16.08
CA GLU A 370 -75.34 -30.82 17.17
C GLU A 370 -75.23 -29.50 17.94
N THR A 371 -75.57 -28.37 17.31
CA THR A 371 -75.62 -27.04 17.93
C THR A 371 -76.92 -26.31 17.58
N LYS A 372 -77.39 -25.47 18.50
CA LYS A 372 -78.64 -24.69 18.33
C LYS A 372 -78.49 -23.45 17.43
N ASP A 373 -77.26 -23.03 17.17
CA ASP A 373 -76.97 -21.86 16.35
C ASP A 373 -75.66 -22.05 15.57
N THR A 374 -75.41 -21.15 14.62
CA THR A 374 -74.23 -21.07 13.76
C THR A 374 -73.67 -19.64 13.77
N ILE A 375 -72.40 -19.48 13.41
CA ILE A 375 -71.73 -18.18 13.32
C ILE A 375 -71.50 -17.76 11.87
N LEU A 376 -71.63 -16.46 11.60
CA LEU A 376 -71.24 -15.86 10.32
C LEU A 376 -69.78 -15.37 10.38
N SER A 377 -69.08 -15.51 9.26
CA SER A 377 -67.73 -15.00 9.11
C SER A 377 -67.67 -13.48 9.20
N LYS A 378 -66.70 -12.97 9.96
CA LYS A 378 -66.41 -11.53 10.07
C LYS A 378 -65.46 -11.03 8.98
N ASP A 379 -64.90 -11.93 8.16
CA ASP A 379 -63.94 -11.61 7.10
C ASP A 379 -64.59 -11.05 5.82
N THR A 380 -65.70 -10.31 5.96
CA THR A 380 -66.53 -9.77 4.87
C THR A 380 -66.21 -8.32 4.47
N LYS A 381 -65.14 -7.72 5.05
CA LYS A 381 -64.79 -6.31 4.79
C LYS A 381 -63.77 -6.04 3.67
N ASN A 382 -62.93 -7.01 3.32
CA ASN A 382 -61.89 -6.82 2.29
C ASN A 382 -62.45 -7.01 0.87
N ASN A 383 -61.64 -6.82 -0.18
CA ASN A 383 -62.03 -7.06 -1.58
C ASN A 383 -61.17 -8.18 -2.23
N ASP A 384 -60.68 -9.11 -1.43
CA ASP A 384 -59.86 -10.25 -1.89
C ASP A 384 -60.69 -11.53 -2.07
N GLU A 385 -60.09 -12.59 -2.62
CA GLU A 385 -60.76 -13.86 -2.91
C GLU A 385 -61.37 -14.48 -1.65
N LEU A 386 -60.67 -14.36 -0.50
CA LEU A 386 -61.17 -14.85 0.78
C LEU A 386 -62.42 -14.09 1.25
N ASN A 387 -62.55 -12.81 0.91
CA ASN A 387 -63.77 -12.04 1.17
C ASN A 387 -64.96 -12.53 0.34
N ILE A 388 -64.74 -12.76 -0.94
CA ILE A 388 -65.78 -13.26 -1.86
C ILE A 388 -66.30 -14.61 -1.34
N MET A 389 -65.37 -15.49 -0.94
CA MET A 389 -65.72 -16.75 -0.28
C MET A 389 -66.51 -16.53 1.02
N ALA A 390 -66.06 -15.62 1.89
CA ALA A 390 -66.73 -15.33 3.15
C ALA A 390 -68.17 -14.86 2.96
N LYS A 391 -68.41 -13.95 2.01
CA LYS A 391 -69.74 -13.42 1.68
C LYS A 391 -70.65 -14.52 1.14
N ALA A 392 -70.19 -15.27 0.14
CA ALA A 392 -70.95 -16.37 -0.44
C ALA A 392 -71.30 -17.45 0.60
N ILE A 393 -70.36 -17.79 1.49
CA ILE A 393 -70.62 -18.74 2.59
C ILE A 393 -71.67 -18.16 3.55
N ASN A 394 -71.51 -16.91 4.01
CA ASN A 394 -72.46 -16.29 4.94
C ASN A 394 -73.88 -16.20 4.37
N GLU A 395 -74.01 -15.86 3.09
CA GLU A 395 -75.30 -15.81 2.40
C GLU A 395 -75.98 -17.18 2.38
N ASN A 396 -75.24 -18.24 2.07
CA ASN A 396 -75.78 -19.61 2.08
C ASN A 396 -76.12 -20.08 3.50
N ILE A 397 -75.27 -19.81 4.49
CA ILE A 397 -75.57 -20.11 5.91
C ILE A 397 -76.89 -19.46 6.32
N THR A 398 -77.07 -18.18 5.98
CA THR A 398 -78.29 -17.43 6.32
C THR A 398 -79.52 -18.01 5.63
N LYS A 399 -79.43 -18.31 4.34
CA LYS A 399 -80.54 -18.91 3.57
C LYS A 399 -80.95 -20.27 4.14
N THR A 400 -79.99 -21.16 4.41
CA THR A 400 -80.27 -22.50 4.94
C THR A 400 -80.80 -22.46 6.37
N LYS A 401 -80.24 -21.61 7.25
CA LYS A 401 -80.75 -21.45 8.61
C LYS A 401 -82.21 -21.02 8.62
N ASN A 402 -82.55 -20.02 7.82
CA ASN A 402 -83.94 -19.54 7.73
C ASN A 402 -84.90 -20.62 7.21
N ALA A 403 -84.48 -21.42 6.22
CA ALA A 403 -85.28 -22.53 5.71
C ALA A 403 -85.50 -23.62 6.77
N LEU A 404 -84.46 -24.05 7.49
CA LEU A 404 -84.58 -25.04 8.56
C LEU A 404 -85.46 -24.57 9.72
N GLU A 405 -85.38 -23.29 10.10
CA GLU A 405 -86.26 -22.72 11.14
C GLU A 405 -87.73 -22.64 10.68
N GLN A 406 -87.98 -22.36 9.40
CA GLN A 406 -89.32 -22.41 8.82
C GLN A 406 -89.88 -23.83 8.82
N ASP A 407 -89.09 -24.81 8.37
CA ASP A 407 -89.48 -26.22 8.38
C ASP A 407 -89.77 -26.72 9.80
N THR A 408 -88.94 -26.35 10.79
CA THR A 408 -89.16 -26.70 12.20
C THR A 408 -90.50 -26.14 12.70
N LYS A 409 -90.79 -24.87 12.42
CA LYS A 409 -92.06 -24.22 12.80
C LYS A 409 -93.29 -24.84 12.11
N ALA A 410 -93.13 -25.34 10.88
CA ALA A 410 -94.21 -25.99 10.14
C ALA A 410 -94.51 -27.41 10.64
N VAL A 411 -93.54 -28.08 11.27
CA VAL A 411 -93.69 -29.41 11.88
C VAL A 411 -94.17 -29.34 13.33
N GLU A 412 -93.98 -28.22 14.03
CA GLU A 412 -94.47 -27.97 15.40
C GLU A 412 -95.92 -27.42 15.46
N GLN A 413 -96.53 -27.06 14.33
CA GLN A 413 -97.96 -26.76 14.18
C GLN A 413 -98.75 -28.04 13.88
#